data_AF-A0A7L4XUM4-F1
#
_entry.id   AF-A0A7L4XUM4-F1
#
_cell.length_a   1.000
_cell.length_b   1.000
_cell.length_c   1.000
_cell.angle_alpha   90.00
_cell.angle_beta   90.00
_cell.angle_gamma   90.00
#
_symmetry.space_group_name_H-M   'P 1'
#
loop_
_entity.id
_entity.type
_entity.pdbx_description
1 polymer ?
#
loop_
_entity_poly.entity_id
_entity_poly.type
_entity_poly.pdbx_seq_one_letter_code
_entity_poly.pdbx_strand_id
1 'polypeptide(L)'
;MCRVVDLQQAVLAKNETTAHALRTGMAARGTTVINLLSSPGSGKTALLEGELLLARERGVPVAALSADLATENDARRLARSGVPVKQVLTDGLCHLEADMLGRHLEGWLPDSTRLVFVENVGNLVCPASYDLGEALRVVLASVTEGEDKPLKYPTAFGLAQLVVVTKTDIADAVGFDEPAFRAHVEQVNPGVEVVLTSARRGEGLGVLLDRAMAVADGEPAHEPVMGRRHRGHHHTDGSPQTNGSHPHAHPHDCADDPGQSAYVTSAGPSAQPRA
;
A
#
# COMPACT_ATOMS: atom_id res chain seq x y z
N MET A 1 20.30 23.10 -4.62
CA MET A 1 20.35 21.64 -4.34
C MET A 1 18.99 21.25 -3.78
N CYS A 2 18.21 20.46 -4.53
CA CYS A 2 16.98 19.87 -4.00
C CYS A 2 17.38 18.80 -2.98
N ARG A 3 16.87 18.86 -1.75
CA ARG A 3 17.24 17.90 -0.69
C ARG A 3 16.47 16.59 -0.94
N VAL A 4 17.06 15.46 -0.58
CA VAL A 4 16.45 14.12 -0.76
C VAL A 4 15.04 14.03 -0.16
N VAL A 5 14.78 14.75 0.93
CA VAL A 5 13.48 14.84 1.60
C VAL A 5 12.42 15.48 0.69
N ASP A 6 12.77 16.53 -0.06
CA ASP A 6 11.84 17.25 -0.93
C ASP A 6 11.40 16.35 -2.10
N LEU A 7 12.32 15.53 -2.63
CA LEU A 7 12.02 14.58 -3.69
C LEU A 7 11.10 13.45 -3.22
N GLN A 8 11.35 12.88 -2.04
CA GLN A 8 10.50 11.83 -1.47
C GLN A 8 9.07 12.31 -1.24
N GLN A 9 8.91 13.53 -0.69
CA GLN A 9 7.59 14.13 -0.50
C GLN A 9 6.87 14.37 -1.83
N ALA A 10 7.58 14.84 -2.86
CA ALA A 10 7.00 15.05 -4.18
C ALA A 10 6.51 13.74 -4.82
N VAL A 11 7.25 12.63 -4.66
CA VAL A 11 6.84 11.30 -5.16
C VAL A 11 5.56 10.82 -4.47
N LEU A 12 5.48 10.94 -3.14
CA LEU A 12 4.30 10.52 -2.38
C LEU A 12 3.07 11.40 -2.69
N ALA A 13 3.25 12.72 -2.82
CA ALA A 13 2.18 13.64 -3.19
C ALA A 13 1.63 13.36 -4.60
N LYS A 14 2.50 13.01 -5.55
CA LYS A 14 2.09 12.56 -6.87
C LYS A 14 1.27 11.27 -6.78
N ASN A 15 1.73 10.29 -6.01
CA ASN A 15 1.00 9.04 -5.81
C ASN A 15 -0.38 9.27 -5.18
N GLU A 16 -0.49 10.16 -4.18
CA GLU A 16 -1.76 10.50 -3.54
C GLU A 16 -2.77 11.10 -4.52
N THR A 17 -2.31 11.99 -5.42
CA THR A 17 -3.14 12.54 -6.49
C THR A 17 -3.66 11.43 -7.42
N THR A 18 -2.79 10.51 -7.83
CA THR A 18 -3.16 9.37 -8.68
C THR A 18 -4.11 8.41 -7.96
N ALA A 19 -3.86 8.13 -6.67
CA ALA A 19 -4.70 7.28 -5.84
C ALA A 19 -6.11 7.84 -5.69
N HIS A 20 -6.25 9.16 -5.51
CA HIS A 20 -7.54 9.83 -5.46
C HIS A 20 -8.31 9.72 -6.79
N ALA A 21 -7.63 9.91 -7.92
CA ALA A 21 -8.23 9.73 -9.24
C ALA A 21 -8.68 8.28 -9.48
N LEU A 22 -7.84 7.30 -9.13
CA LEU A 22 -8.14 5.87 -9.26
C LEU A 22 -9.34 5.47 -8.41
N ARG A 23 -9.36 5.91 -7.14
CA ARG A 23 -10.48 5.71 -6.21
C ARG A 23 -11.79 6.24 -6.78
N THR A 24 -11.78 7.48 -7.28
CA THR A 24 -12.96 8.14 -7.87
C THR A 24 -13.43 7.39 -9.13
N GLY A 25 -12.50 7.00 -10.00
CA GLY A 25 -12.82 6.24 -11.21
C GLY A 25 -13.40 4.85 -10.93
N MET A 26 -12.85 4.12 -9.95
CA MET A 26 -13.37 2.81 -9.56
C MET A 26 -14.74 2.92 -8.89
N ALA A 27 -14.93 3.89 -8.00
CA ALA A 27 -16.23 4.16 -7.39
C ALA A 27 -17.31 4.50 -8.44
N ALA A 28 -16.97 5.30 -9.46
CA ALA A 28 -17.88 5.63 -10.56
C ALA A 28 -18.27 4.39 -11.40
N ARG A 29 -17.43 3.35 -11.43
CA ARG A 29 -17.72 2.05 -12.07
C ARG A 29 -18.50 1.09 -11.15
N GLY A 30 -18.75 1.47 -9.90
CA GLY A 30 -19.33 0.57 -8.89
C GLY A 30 -18.37 -0.53 -8.43
N THR A 31 -17.05 -0.31 -8.60
CA THR A 31 -15.99 -1.24 -8.19
C THR A 31 -15.29 -0.74 -6.94
N THR A 32 -15.15 -1.61 -5.94
CA THR A 32 -14.42 -1.33 -4.71
C THR A 32 -13.07 -2.05 -4.71
N VAL A 33 -12.00 -1.31 -4.44
CA VAL A 33 -10.62 -1.83 -4.41
C VAL A 33 -10.23 -2.19 -2.97
N ILE A 34 -9.76 -3.40 -2.73
CA ILE A 34 -9.33 -3.93 -1.43
C ILE A 34 -7.83 -4.24 -1.53
N ASN A 35 -7.01 -3.64 -0.65
CA ASN A 35 -5.55 -3.82 -0.66
C ASN A 35 -5.11 -4.71 0.51
N LEU A 36 -4.41 -5.80 0.22
CA LEU A 36 -3.91 -6.76 1.22
C LEU A 36 -2.40 -6.58 1.40
N LEU A 37 -1.98 -6.11 2.58
CA LEU A 37 -0.59 -5.93 2.97
C LEU A 37 -0.19 -7.02 3.98
N SER A 38 1.03 -7.55 3.88
CA SER A 38 1.56 -8.51 4.86
C SER A 38 3.07 -8.64 4.75
N SER A 39 3.69 -9.42 5.63
CA SER A 39 5.05 -9.93 5.37
C SER A 39 5.02 -11.04 4.30
N PRO A 40 6.17 -11.42 3.73
CA PRO A 40 6.28 -12.66 2.97
C PRO A 40 5.81 -13.86 3.80
N GLY A 41 5.07 -14.77 3.20
CA GLY A 41 4.66 -16.01 3.86
C GLY A 41 3.57 -15.85 4.94
N SER A 42 2.99 -14.68 5.16
CA SER A 42 1.86 -14.50 6.09
C SER A 42 0.56 -15.19 5.64
N GLY A 43 0.51 -15.77 4.44
CA GLY A 43 -0.65 -16.54 3.96
C GLY A 43 -1.72 -15.74 3.22
N LYS A 44 -1.39 -14.57 2.66
CA LYS A 44 -2.30 -13.75 1.84
C LYS A 44 -2.99 -14.56 0.74
N THR A 45 -2.20 -15.21 -0.11
CA THR A 45 -2.70 -15.99 -1.26
C THR A 45 -3.62 -17.13 -0.83
N ALA A 46 -3.34 -17.78 0.31
CA ALA A 46 -4.16 -18.87 0.81
C ALA A 46 -5.50 -18.38 1.36
N LEU A 47 -5.49 -17.26 2.09
CA LEU A 47 -6.73 -16.60 2.54
C LEU A 47 -7.54 -16.14 1.34
N LEU A 48 -6.91 -15.38 0.43
CA LEU A 48 -7.56 -14.80 -0.74
C LEU A 48 -8.13 -15.88 -1.67
N GLU A 49 -7.43 -16.99 -1.89
CA GLU A 49 -7.97 -18.13 -2.66
C GLU A 49 -9.31 -18.63 -2.07
N GLY A 50 -9.40 -18.75 -0.74
CA GLY A 50 -10.63 -19.12 -0.04
C GLY A 50 -11.75 -18.07 -0.19
N GLU A 51 -11.41 -16.79 -0.04
CA GLU A 51 -12.37 -15.69 -0.21
C GLU A 51 -12.91 -15.60 -1.64
N LEU A 52 -12.07 -15.80 -2.66
CA LEU A 52 -12.47 -15.79 -4.07
C LEU A 52 -13.39 -16.97 -4.42
N LEU A 53 -13.12 -18.15 -3.86
CA LEU A 53 -14.01 -19.32 -4.00
C LEU A 53 -15.39 -19.03 -3.39
N LEU A 54 -15.42 -18.51 -2.16
CA LEU A 54 -16.67 -18.12 -1.49
C LEU A 54 -17.42 -17.04 -2.26
N ALA A 55 -16.71 -16.03 -2.79
CA ALA A 55 -17.31 -14.98 -3.60
C ALA A 55 -17.97 -15.56 -4.86
N ARG A 56 -17.30 -16.49 -5.54
CA ARG A 56 -17.86 -17.19 -6.71
C ARG A 56 -19.08 -18.02 -6.34
N GLU A 57 -19.04 -18.76 -5.23
CA GLU A 57 -20.19 -19.55 -4.74
C GLU A 57 -21.39 -18.66 -4.41
N ARG A 58 -21.15 -17.46 -3.87
CA ARG A 58 -22.18 -16.47 -3.55
C ARG A 58 -22.60 -15.61 -4.75
N GLY A 59 -22.02 -15.82 -5.93
CA GLY A 59 -22.32 -15.03 -7.13
C GLY A 59 -21.86 -13.57 -7.07
N VAL A 60 -20.88 -13.24 -6.21
CA VAL A 60 -20.31 -11.90 -6.11
C VAL A 60 -19.28 -11.71 -7.24
N PRO A 61 -19.44 -10.71 -8.13
CA PRO A 61 -18.47 -10.46 -9.19
C PRO A 61 -17.16 -9.90 -8.62
N VAL A 62 -16.15 -10.76 -8.52
CA VAL A 62 -14.84 -10.39 -7.98
C VAL A 62 -13.73 -10.61 -9.01
N ALA A 63 -12.66 -9.83 -8.89
CA ALA A 63 -11.39 -10.05 -9.57
C ALA A 63 -10.24 -9.96 -8.57
N ALA A 64 -9.09 -10.52 -8.91
CA ALA A 64 -7.88 -10.41 -8.11
C ALA A 64 -6.67 -9.97 -8.93
N LEU A 65 -5.78 -9.23 -8.30
CA LEU A 65 -4.47 -8.87 -8.83
C LEU A 65 -3.41 -9.30 -7.81
N SER A 66 -2.43 -10.08 -8.24
CA SER A 66 -1.28 -10.48 -7.41
C SER A 66 -0.05 -9.71 -7.87
N ALA A 67 0.64 -9.05 -6.95
CA ALA A 67 1.87 -8.32 -7.22
C ALA A 67 3.06 -8.92 -6.48
N ASP A 68 4.07 -9.33 -7.25
CA ASP A 68 5.28 -9.96 -6.74
C ASP A 68 6.53 -9.43 -7.43
N LEU A 69 7.68 -9.58 -6.75
CA LEU A 69 8.98 -9.25 -7.35
C LEU A 69 9.33 -10.25 -8.47
N ALA A 70 8.93 -11.51 -8.33
CA ALA A 70 9.27 -12.59 -9.23
C ALA A 70 8.24 -13.72 -9.16
N THR A 71 8.19 -14.51 -10.23
CA THR A 71 7.29 -15.66 -10.40
C THR A 71 5.81 -15.28 -10.55
N GLU A 72 5.01 -16.22 -11.04
CA GLU A 72 3.57 -16.07 -11.23
C GLU A 72 2.77 -17.03 -10.34
N ASN A 73 3.43 -17.59 -9.31
CA ASN A 73 2.90 -18.70 -8.54
C ASN A 73 1.59 -18.32 -7.83
N ASP A 74 1.54 -17.11 -7.29
CA ASP A 74 0.39 -16.63 -6.53
C ASP A 74 -0.79 -16.32 -7.46
N ALA A 75 -0.58 -15.66 -8.60
CA ALA A 75 -1.65 -15.49 -9.60
C ALA A 75 -2.16 -16.83 -10.15
N ARG A 76 -1.27 -17.80 -10.46
CA ARG A 76 -1.67 -19.14 -10.91
C ARG A 76 -2.49 -19.87 -9.87
N ARG A 77 -2.14 -19.72 -8.60
CA ARG A 77 -2.87 -20.29 -7.47
C ARG A 77 -4.25 -19.65 -7.35
N LEU A 78 -4.35 -18.32 -7.36
CA LEU A 78 -5.61 -17.59 -7.27
C LEU A 78 -6.53 -17.90 -8.46
N ALA A 79 -5.99 -18.09 -9.66
CA ALA A 79 -6.76 -18.42 -10.87
C ALA A 79 -7.53 -19.75 -10.75
N ARG A 80 -7.15 -20.65 -9.83
CA ARG A 80 -7.89 -21.89 -9.55
C ARG A 80 -9.30 -21.64 -9.01
N SER A 81 -9.55 -20.46 -8.45
CA SER A 81 -10.91 -20.04 -8.04
C SER A 81 -11.86 -19.86 -9.22
N GLY A 82 -11.34 -19.70 -10.44
CA GLY A 82 -12.14 -19.47 -11.65
C GLY A 82 -12.58 -18.02 -11.86
N VAL A 83 -12.13 -17.09 -11.01
CA VAL A 83 -12.37 -15.65 -11.18
C VAL A 83 -11.26 -15.00 -12.04
N PRO A 84 -11.48 -13.81 -12.61
CA PRO A 84 -10.43 -13.07 -13.30
C PRO A 84 -9.25 -12.76 -12.36
N VAL A 85 -8.05 -13.19 -12.74
CA VAL A 85 -6.81 -12.93 -11.98
C VAL A 85 -5.73 -12.32 -12.88
N LYS A 86 -5.09 -11.25 -12.42
CA LYS A 86 -3.94 -10.61 -13.08
C LYS A 86 -2.68 -10.77 -12.26
N GLN A 87 -1.60 -11.23 -12.89
CA GLN A 87 -0.26 -11.11 -12.31
C GLN A 87 0.32 -9.72 -12.63
N VAL A 88 1.03 -9.16 -11.67
CA VAL A 88 1.92 -8.02 -11.83
C VAL A 88 3.30 -8.40 -11.32
N LEU A 89 4.32 -8.27 -12.16
CA LEU A 89 5.71 -8.30 -11.73
C LEU A 89 6.15 -6.86 -11.51
N THR A 90 6.66 -6.56 -10.32
CA THR A 90 6.96 -5.18 -9.92
C THR A 90 8.32 -4.67 -10.43
N ASP A 91 9.01 -5.45 -11.26
CA ASP A 91 10.33 -5.14 -11.83
C ASP A 91 11.36 -4.69 -10.76
N GLY A 92 11.31 -5.33 -9.59
CA GLY A 92 12.22 -5.08 -8.47
C GLY A 92 11.70 -4.10 -7.41
N LEU A 93 10.54 -3.47 -7.62
CA LEU A 93 9.93 -2.60 -6.61
C LEU A 93 9.33 -3.43 -5.46
N CYS A 94 9.53 -2.95 -4.24
CA CYS A 94 9.05 -3.59 -3.02
C CYS A 94 7.58 -3.30 -2.66
N HIS A 95 6.84 -2.62 -3.56
CA HIS A 95 5.46 -2.18 -3.39
C HIS A 95 4.81 -1.88 -4.76
N LEU A 96 3.49 -1.74 -4.77
CA LEU A 96 2.73 -1.13 -5.87
C LEU A 96 2.53 0.37 -5.65
N GLU A 97 2.42 1.11 -6.76
CA GLU A 97 1.97 2.50 -6.79
C GLU A 97 0.59 2.61 -7.47
N ALA A 98 -0.17 3.66 -7.19
CA ALA A 98 -1.51 3.85 -7.74
C ALA A 98 -1.51 3.91 -9.28
N ASP A 99 -0.51 4.53 -9.89
CA ASP A 99 -0.36 4.59 -11.35
C ASP A 99 -0.19 3.20 -11.98
N MET A 100 0.67 2.36 -11.36
CA MET A 100 0.89 0.99 -11.80
C MET A 100 -0.40 0.19 -11.74
N LEU A 101 -1.13 0.28 -10.61
CA LEU A 101 -2.40 -0.39 -10.45
C LEU A 101 -3.41 0.07 -11.51
N GLY A 102 -3.55 1.39 -11.70
CA GLY A 102 -4.44 1.96 -12.72
C GLY A 102 -4.19 1.39 -14.12
N ARG A 103 -2.93 1.40 -14.57
CA ARG A 103 -2.53 0.84 -15.87
C ARG A 103 -2.80 -0.66 -16.00
N HIS A 104 -2.69 -1.42 -14.91
CA HIS A 104 -3.03 -2.84 -14.94
C HIS A 104 -4.53 -3.11 -14.93
N LEU A 105 -5.35 -2.22 -14.36
CA LEU A 105 -6.80 -2.39 -14.36
C LEU A 105 -7.44 -1.92 -15.68
N GLU A 106 -6.86 -0.92 -16.34
CA GLU A 106 -7.32 -0.39 -17.61
C GLU A 106 -7.36 -1.48 -18.70
N GLY A 107 -8.50 -1.60 -19.39
CA GLY A 107 -8.73 -2.56 -20.47
C GLY A 107 -8.75 -4.04 -20.06
N TRP A 108 -8.45 -4.37 -18.81
CA TRP A 108 -8.44 -5.76 -18.31
C TRP A 108 -9.61 -6.07 -17.37
N LEU A 109 -9.96 -5.14 -16.48
CA LEU A 109 -10.94 -5.41 -15.43
C LEU A 109 -12.36 -5.48 -16.01
N PRO A 110 -13.09 -6.60 -15.86
CA PRO A 110 -14.45 -6.72 -16.37
C PRO A 110 -15.39 -5.67 -15.78
N ASP A 111 -16.29 -5.12 -16.61
CA ASP A 111 -17.17 -4.00 -16.21
C ASP A 111 -18.17 -4.36 -15.10
N SER A 112 -18.53 -5.63 -14.98
CA SER A 112 -19.41 -6.10 -13.91
C SER A 112 -18.69 -6.33 -12.58
N THR A 113 -17.38 -6.08 -12.48
CA THR A 113 -16.60 -6.36 -11.28
C THR A 113 -17.02 -5.44 -10.14
N ARG A 114 -17.50 -6.04 -9.04
CA ARG A 114 -17.91 -5.32 -7.84
C ARG A 114 -16.76 -5.12 -6.87
N LEU A 115 -15.92 -6.15 -6.67
CA LEU A 115 -14.74 -6.06 -5.81
C LEU A 115 -13.49 -6.45 -6.59
N VAL A 116 -12.40 -5.70 -6.40
CA VAL A 116 -11.07 -6.12 -6.85
C VAL A 116 -10.14 -6.23 -5.65
N PHE A 117 -9.64 -7.45 -5.42
CA PHE A 117 -8.65 -7.72 -4.39
C PHE A 117 -7.24 -7.55 -4.96
N VAL A 118 -6.44 -6.70 -4.32
CA VAL A 118 -5.04 -6.48 -4.65
C VAL A 118 -4.20 -7.17 -3.58
N GLU A 119 -3.63 -8.33 -3.92
CA GLU A 119 -2.58 -8.96 -3.13
C GLU A 119 -1.26 -8.22 -3.39
N ASN A 120 -0.92 -7.31 -2.49
CA ASN A 120 0.29 -6.50 -2.62
C ASN A 120 1.55 -7.33 -2.33
N VAL A 121 2.71 -6.78 -2.67
CA VAL A 121 4.00 -7.40 -2.38
C VAL A 121 4.10 -7.73 -0.90
N GLY A 122 4.66 -8.90 -0.56
CA GLY A 122 4.97 -9.29 0.81
C GLY A 122 6.01 -8.35 1.45
N ASN A 123 5.55 -7.22 1.97
CA ASN A 123 6.34 -6.22 2.69
C ASN A 123 5.41 -5.37 3.56
N LEU A 124 5.82 -5.09 4.81
CA LEU A 124 5.08 -4.20 5.71
C LEU A 124 5.68 -2.79 5.85
N VAL A 125 6.77 -2.50 5.13
CA VAL A 125 7.45 -1.21 5.19
C VAL A 125 7.10 -0.37 3.98
N CYS A 126 7.53 -0.76 2.78
CA CYS A 126 7.31 0.06 1.58
C CYS A 126 5.80 0.28 1.29
N PRO A 127 4.95 -0.76 1.24
CA PRO A 127 3.56 -0.59 0.82
C PRO A 127 2.72 0.26 1.78
N ALA A 128 3.12 0.37 3.05
CA ALA A 128 2.36 1.12 4.05
C ALA A 128 2.26 2.62 3.69
N SER A 129 3.28 3.17 3.02
CA SER A 129 3.37 4.60 2.67
C SER A 129 2.65 4.96 1.37
N TYR A 130 2.17 3.99 0.59
CA TYR A 130 1.56 4.23 -0.72
C TYR A 130 0.06 3.94 -0.66
N ASP A 131 -0.76 4.94 -0.93
CA ASP A 131 -2.19 4.77 -1.20
C ASP A 131 -2.36 4.21 -2.63
N LEU A 132 -3.13 3.14 -2.81
CA LEU A 132 -3.49 2.58 -4.11
C LEU A 132 -4.88 3.03 -4.56
N GLY A 133 -5.53 3.92 -3.82
CA GLY A 133 -6.93 4.28 -4.04
C GLY A 133 -7.89 3.25 -3.44
N GLU A 134 -7.41 2.35 -2.58
CA GLU A 134 -8.23 1.30 -1.97
C GLU A 134 -9.27 1.86 -1.00
N ALA A 135 -10.48 1.32 -1.05
CA ALA A 135 -11.52 1.64 -0.07
C ALA A 135 -11.28 0.91 1.26
N LEU A 136 -10.68 -0.28 1.20
CA LEU A 136 -10.35 -1.11 2.35
C LEU A 136 -8.89 -1.59 2.29
N ARG A 137 -8.10 -1.20 3.28
CA ARG A 137 -6.70 -1.58 3.52
C ARG A 137 -6.66 -2.60 4.64
N VAL A 138 -6.25 -3.80 4.30
CA VAL A 138 -6.19 -4.95 5.20
C VAL A 138 -4.74 -5.30 5.47
N VAL A 139 -4.38 -5.40 6.75
CA VAL A 139 -3.05 -5.88 7.15
C VAL A 139 -3.16 -7.29 7.69
N LEU A 140 -2.40 -8.21 7.11
CA LEU A 140 -2.30 -9.59 7.58
C LEU A 140 -1.02 -9.79 8.39
N ALA A 141 -1.14 -10.53 9.48
CA ALA A 141 -0.02 -11.06 10.24
C ALA A 141 -0.29 -12.53 10.55
N SER A 142 0.70 -13.42 10.38
CA SER A 142 0.55 -14.80 10.82
C SER A 142 1.03 -14.99 12.25
N VAL A 143 0.44 -15.94 12.96
CA VAL A 143 0.85 -16.29 14.34
C VAL A 143 2.33 -16.65 14.46
N THR A 144 2.96 -17.08 13.37
CA THR A 144 4.40 -17.43 13.31
C THR A 144 5.33 -16.22 13.33
N GLU A 145 4.80 -14.99 13.27
CA GLU A 145 5.59 -13.76 13.20
C GLU A 145 5.70 -13.03 14.55
N GLY A 146 5.02 -13.54 15.57
CA GLY A 146 5.03 -13.01 16.93
C GLY A 146 4.09 -11.82 17.16
N GLU A 147 3.74 -11.64 18.42
CA GLU A 147 2.78 -10.66 18.95
C GLU A 147 3.29 -9.21 18.91
N ASP A 148 4.60 -8.99 18.88
CA ASP A 148 5.26 -7.66 18.82
C ASP A 148 5.09 -6.94 17.47
N LYS A 149 4.57 -7.64 16.47
CA LYS A 149 4.55 -7.18 15.09
C LYS A 149 3.86 -5.82 14.88
N PRO A 150 2.72 -5.50 15.53
CA PRO A 150 2.11 -4.18 15.42
C PRO A 150 3.04 -3.04 15.84
N LEU A 151 3.81 -3.23 16.93
CA LEU A 151 4.76 -2.23 17.43
C LEU A 151 5.98 -2.07 16.52
N LYS A 152 6.40 -3.15 15.84
CA LYS A 152 7.55 -3.13 14.90
C LYS A 152 7.21 -2.49 13.56
N TYR A 153 5.96 -2.54 13.13
CA TYR A 153 5.48 -1.98 11.85
C TYR A 153 4.31 -1.01 12.04
N PRO A 154 4.48 0.05 12.85
CA PRO A 154 3.38 0.88 13.31
C PRO A 154 2.67 1.61 12.17
N THR A 155 3.36 1.97 11.09
CA THR A 155 2.73 2.59 9.92
C THR A 155 1.77 1.65 9.20
N ALA A 156 2.10 0.37 9.05
CA ALA A 156 1.22 -0.59 8.39
C ALA A 156 -0.04 -0.81 9.23
N PHE A 157 0.13 -1.16 10.50
CA PHE A 157 -0.99 -1.44 11.40
C PHE A 157 -1.80 -0.19 11.74
N GLY A 158 -1.15 0.97 11.87
CA GLY A 158 -1.75 2.28 12.16
C GLY A 158 -2.56 2.88 11.02
N LEU A 159 -2.39 2.36 9.80
CA LEU A 159 -3.18 2.72 8.61
C LEU A 159 -4.18 1.62 8.22
N ALA A 160 -4.17 0.46 8.87
CA ALA A 160 -5.07 -0.62 8.57
C ALA A 160 -6.52 -0.26 8.92
N GLN A 161 -7.45 -0.67 8.08
CA GLN A 161 -8.89 -0.59 8.33
C GLN A 161 -9.46 -1.93 8.82
N LEU A 162 -8.70 -3.01 8.61
CA LEU A 162 -8.96 -4.35 9.13
C LEU A 162 -7.62 -5.05 9.37
N VAL A 163 -7.47 -5.72 10.50
CA VAL A 163 -6.32 -6.58 10.79
C VAL A 163 -6.77 -8.03 10.77
N VAL A 164 -6.02 -8.88 10.05
CA VAL A 164 -6.31 -10.32 9.98
C VAL A 164 -5.11 -11.11 10.50
N VAL A 165 -5.35 -11.91 11.52
CA VAL A 165 -4.37 -12.87 12.04
C VAL A 165 -4.58 -14.21 11.34
N THR A 166 -3.55 -14.73 10.69
CA THR A 166 -3.64 -15.96 9.89
C THR A 166 -2.89 -17.12 10.55
N LYS A 167 -3.17 -18.34 10.07
CA LYS A 167 -2.56 -19.61 10.52
C LYS A 167 -2.84 -19.90 12.01
N THR A 168 -3.99 -19.51 12.50
CA THR A 168 -4.37 -19.72 13.91
C THR A 168 -4.46 -21.19 14.29
N ASP A 169 -4.55 -22.09 13.30
CA ASP A 169 -4.46 -23.55 13.49
C ASP A 169 -3.14 -24.04 14.09
N ILE A 170 -2.08 -23.22 14.08
CA ILE A 170 -0.78 -23.54 14.67
C ILE A 170 -0.38 -22.55 15.77
N ALA A 171 -1.30 -21.73 16.30
CA ALA A 171 -1.02 -20.72 17.32
C ALA A 171 -0.35 -21.32 18.56
N ASP A 172 -0.92 -22.40 19.11
CA ASP A 172 -0.39 -23.10 20.28
C ASP A 172 1.02 -23.66 20.03
N ALA A 173 1.26 -24.20 18.83
CA ALA A 173 2.53 -24.82 18.46
C ALA A 173 3.68 -23.80 18.38
N VAL A 174 3.37 -22.54 18.10
CA VAL A 174 4.35 -21.45 18.04
C VAL A 174 4.31 -20.52 19.25
N GLY A 175 3.46 -20.81 20.23
CA GLY A 175 3.35 -20.04 21.47
C GLY A 175 2.82 -18.62 21.26
N PHE A 176 1.93 -18.41 20.30
CA PHE A 176 1.41 -17.08 19.98
C PHE A 176 0.50 -16.54 21.10
N ASP A 177 0.86 -15.39 21.66
CA ASP A 177 0.05 -14.67 22.66
C ASP A 177 -0.94 -13.72 21.96
N GLU A 178 -2.15 -14.22 21.70
CA GLU A 178 -3.21 -13.41 21.08
C GLU A 178 -3.61 -12.19 21.93
N PRO A 179 -3.85 -12.29 23.25
CA PRO A 179 -4.10 -11.13 24.10
C PRO A 179 -3.04 -10.03 23.96
N ALA A 180 -1.74 -10.38 23.99
CA ALA A 180 -0.66 -9.42 23.80
C ALA A 180 -0.69 -8.78 22.41
N PHE A 181 -0.90 -9.58 21.35
CA PHE A 181 -1.03 -9.04 19.99
C PHE A 181 -2.18 -8.04 19.88
N ARG A 182 -3.35 -8.35 20.44
CA ARG A 182 -4.51 -7.45 20.44
C ARG A 182 -4.21 -6.15 21.20
N ALA A 183 -3.52 -6.23 22.34
CA ALA A 183 -3.10 -5.05 23.09
C ALA A 183 -2.14 -4.16 22.28
N HIS A 184 -1.20 -4.76 21.55
CA HIS A 184 -0.28 -4.04 20.67
C HIS A 184 -1.00 -3.40 19.47
N VAL A 185 -1.98 -4.09 18.88
CA VAL A 185 -2.82 -3.50 17.83
C VAL A 185 -3.60 -2.31 18.37
N GLU A 186 -4.25 -2.45 19.53
CA GLU A 186 -5.03 -1.39 20.16
C GLU A 186 -4.15 -0.16 20.47
N GLN A 187 -2.91 -0.37 20.89
CA GLN A 187 -1.96 0.72 21.13
C GLN A 187 -1.62 1.51 19.84
N VAL A 188 -1.51 0.82 18.70
CA VAL A 188 -1.09 1.42 17.43
C VAL A 188 -2.28 1.98 16.63
N ASN A 189 -3.42 1.30 16.68
CA ASN A 189 -4.62 1.63 15.94
C ASN A 189 -5.88 1.29 16.77
N PRO A 190 -6.22 2.14 17.76
CA PRO A 190 -7.35 1.91 18.65
C PRO A 190 -8.65 1.64 17.91
N GLY A 191 -9.37 0.58 18.30
CA GLY A 191 -10.69 0.24 17.77
C GLY A 191 -10.70 -0.46 16.41
N VAL A 192 -9.55 -0.71 15.78
CA VAL A 192 -9.51 -1.49 14.54
C VAL A 192 -9.93 -2.94 14.81
N GLU A 193 -10.74 -3.50 13.91
CA GLU A 193 -11.16 -4.89 14.03
C GLU A 193 -9.98 -5.85 13.78
N VAL A 194 -9.86 -6.87 14.63
CA VAL A 194 -8.88 -7.96 14.51
C VAL A 194 -9.60 -9.29 14.35
N VAL A 195 -9.47 -9.89 13.17
CA VAL A 195 -10.10 -11.16 12.78
C VAL A 195 -9.08 -12.30 12.81
N LEU A 196 -9.42 -13.41 13.46
CA LEU A 196 -8.62 -14.62 13.47
C LEU A 196 -9.04 -15.55 12.33
N THR A 197 -8.08 -16.11 11.61
CA THR A 197 -8.34 -16.98 10.46
C THR A 197 -7.40 -18.18 10.39
N SER A 198 -7.90 -19.28 9.85
CA SER A 198 -7.11 -20.39 9.33
C SER A 198 -7.68 -20.84 8.00
N ALA A 199 -7.04 -20.44 6.90
CA ALA A 199 -7.41 -20.89 5.57
C ALA A 199 -7.35 -22.43 5.43
N ARG A 200 -6.47 -23.08 6.21
CA ARG A 200 -6.35 -24.55 6.23
C ARG A 200 -7.57 -25.21 6.86
N ARG A 201 -8.14 -24.63 7.92
CA ARG A 201 -9.32 -25.16 8.63
C ARG A 201 -10.64 -24.58 8.14
N GLY A 202 -10.58 -23.56 7.27
CA GLY A 202 -11.75 -22.78 6.84
C GLY A 202 -12.27 -21.81 7.89
N GLU A 203 -11.55 -21.64 9.01
CA GLU A 203 -11.96 -20.78 10.12
C GLU A 203 -11.76 -19.31 9.76
N GLY A 204 -12.80 -18.49 9.95
CA GLY A 204 -12.77 -17.06 9.65
C GLY A 204 -12.79 -16.70 8.16
N LEU A 205 -12.88 -17.69 7.25
CA LEU A 205 -13.10 -17.43 5.82
C LEU A 205 -14.47 -16.78 5.60
N GLY A 206 -14.54 -15.87 4.64
CA GLY A 206 -15.73 -15.10 4.30
C GLY A 206 -15.83 -13.79 5.06
N VAL A 207 -15.15 -13.63 6.20
CA VAL A 207 -15.20 -12.36 6.97
C VAL A 207 -14.58 -11.23 6.17
N LEU A 208 -13.46 -11.48 5.47
CA LEU A 208 -12.85 -10.47 4.60
C LEU A 208 -13.79 -10.09 3.44
N LEU A 209 -14.40 -11.07 2.78
CA LEU A 209 -15.41 -10.82 1.74
C LEU A 209 -16.60 -10.01 2.28
N ASP A 210 -17.11 -10.36 3.46
CA ASP A 210 -18.26 -9.67 4.07
C ASP A 210 -17.92 -8.20 4.39
N ARG A 211 -16.73 -7.92 4.94
CA ARG A 211 -16.27 -6.55 5.19
C ARG A 211 -16.03 -5.78 3.90
N ALA A 212 -15.47 -6.42 2.87
CA ALA A 212 -15.30 -5.80 1.56
C ALA A 212 -16.65 -5.44 0.92
N MET A 213 -17.64 -6.31 1.05
CA MET A 213 -19.01 -6.07 0.58
C MET A 213 -19.69 -4.93 1.35
N ALA A 214 -19.59 -4.91 2.68
CA ALA A 214 -20.13 -3.83 3.50
C ALA A 214 -19.59 -2.46 3.08
N VAL A 215 -18.27 -2.36 2.85
CA VAL A 215 -17.64 -1.14 2.34
C VAL A 215 -18.13 -0.80 0.92
N ALA A 216 -18.32 -1.79 0.05
CA ALA A 216 -18.89 -1.60 -1.28
C ALA A 216 -20.36 -1.14 -1.25
N ASP A 217 -21.10 -1.49 -0.20
CA ASP A 217 -22.47 -1.06 0.08
C ASP A 217 -22.54 0.30 0.80
N GLY A 218 -21.39 0.92 1.06
CA GLY A 218 -21.29 2.26 1.64
C GLY A 218 -21.20 2.29 3.16
N GLU A 219 -21.04 1.15 3.83
CA GLU A 219 -20.71 1.14 5.25
C GLU A 219 -19.33 1.76 5.48
N PRO A 220 -19.18 2.61 6.51
CA PRO A 220 -17.89 3.23 6.80
C PRO A 220 -16.90 2.18 7.30
N ALA A 221 -15.73 2.12 6.65
CA ALA A 221 -14.59 1.40 7.19
C ALA A 221 -14.05 2.12 8.45
N HIS A 222 -13.32 1.38 9.30
CA HIS A 222 -12.56 1.95 10.41
C HIS A 222 -11.75 3.17 9.96
N GLU A 223 -11.67 4.22 10.77
CA GLU A 223 -10.88 5.41 10.47
C GLU A 223 -9.54 5.35 11.22
N PRO A 224 -8.41 5.03 10.54
CA PRO A 224 -7.15 4.80 11.22
C PRO A 224 -6.57 6.11 11.78
N VAL A 225 -5.98 6.06 12.97
CA VAL A 225 -5.41 7.24 13.64
C VAL A 225 -4.32 7.90 12.79
N MET A 226 -3.48 7.11 12.11
CA MET A 226 -2.44 7.66 11.23
C MET A 226 -2.99 8.17 9.90
N GLY A 227 -4.18 7.71 9.48
CA GLY A 227 -4.87 8.18 8.27
C GLY A 227 -5.42 9.61 8.40
N ARG A 228 -5.75 10.02 9.64
CA ARG A 228 -6.24 11.38 9.94
C ARG A 228 -5.20 12.47 9.65
N ARG A 229 -3.90 12.16 9.76
CA ARG A 229 -2.83 13.16 9.55
C ARG A 229 -2.58 13.47 8.07
N HIS A 230 -2.80 12.53 7.16
CA HIS A 230 -2.56 12.74 5.73
C HIS A 230 -3.63 13.60 5.04
N ARG A 231 -4.89 13.57 5.52
CA ARG A 231 -5.97 14.42 4.96
C ARG A 231 -5.92 15.89 5.41
N GLY A 232 -5.07 16.25 6.37
CA GLY A 232 -5.04 17.57 7.01
C GLY A 232 -4.17 18.64 6.32
N HIS A 233 -3.45 18.31 5.25
CA HIS A 233 -2.55 19.25 4.55
C HIS A 233 -3.15 19.87 3.27
N HIS A 234 -4.48 19.99 3.18
CA HIS A 234 -5.08 20.98 2.29
C HIS A 234 -4.98 22.36 2.92
N HIS A 235 -3.87 23.06 2.67
CA HIS A 235 -3.81 24.50 2.86
C HIS A 235 -4.84 25.15 1.92
N THR A 236 -5.99 25.53 2.48
CA THR A 236 -6.85 26.56 1.92
C THR A 236 -6.18 27.92 2.17
N ASP A 237 -5.31 28.36 1.25
CA ASP A 237 -4.90 29.76 1.22
C ASP A 237 -6.02 30.59 0.56
N GLY A 238 -7.06 30.82 1.36
CA GLY A 238 -8.00 31.90 1.14
C GLY A 238 -7.28 33.22 1.36
N SER A 239 -7.16 34.02 0.30
CA SER A 239 -6.61 35.37 0.34
C SER A 239 -7.41 36.27 1.28
N PRO A 240 -6.73 37.17 2.01
CA PRO A 240 -7.27 38.51 2.19
C PRO A 240 -6.28 39.54 1.65
N GLN A 241 -6.77 40.37 0.73
CA GLN A 241 -6.12 41.61 0.33
C GLN A 241 -6.03 42.57 1.51
N THR A 242 -4.85 43.16 1.75
CA THR A 242 -4.74 44.55 2.25
C THR A 242 -3.46 45.21 1.75
N ASN A 243 -3.63 46.38 1.14
CA ASN A 243 -2.62 47.33 0.68
C ASN A 243 -1.62 47.78 1.76
N GLY A 244 -0.37 48.04 1.35
CA GLY A 244 0.61 48.75 2.17
C GLY A 244 1.93 48.98 1.43
N SER A 245 2.03 50.14 0.77
CA SER A 245 3.22 50.69 0.11
C SER A 245 4.38 51.00 1.08
N HIS A 246 5.63 50.71 0.71
CA HIS A 246 6.74 51.68 0.65
C HIS A 246 8.05 51.04 0.12
N PRO A 247 8.91 51.80 -0.60
CA PRO A 247 10.07 51.29 -1.31
C PRO A 247 11.38 51.50 -0.53
N HIS A 248 12.33 50.57 -0.66
CA HIS A 248 13.74 50.85 -0.38
C HIS A 248 14.62 50.32 -1.51
N ALA A 249 15.28 51.27 -2.18
CA ALA A 249 16.42 51.05 -3.03
C ALA A 249 17.66 50.78 -2.17
N HIS A 250 18.55 49.90 -2.63
CA HIS A 250 19.90 50.28 -3.06
C HIS A 250 20.61 49.08 -3.74
N PRO A 251 21.51 49.35 -4.70
CA PRO A 251 22.01 48.37 -5.66
C PRO A 251 23.36 47.79 -5.24
N HIS A 252 23.67 46.57 -5.70
CA HIS A 252 25.05 46.14 -5.88
C HIS A 252 25.17 45.38 -7.20
N ASP A 253 25.61 46.12 -8.22
CA ASP A 253 26.29 45.61 -9.40
C ASP A 253 27.62 44.98 -8.99
N CYS A 254 27.95 43.83 -9.58
CA CYS A 254 29.31 43.40 -9.88
C CYS A 254 29.24 42.48 -11.10
N ALA A 255 29.57 43.02 -12.27
CA ALA A 255 29.87 42.30 -13.49
C ALA A 255 31.36 42.45 -13.83
N ASP A 256 31.91 41.39 -14.42
CA ASP A 256 33.13 41.24 -15.24
C ASP A 256 34.49 41.45 -14.52
N ASP A 257 35.54 40.63 -14.73
CA ASP A 257 36.10 40.15 -16.00
C ASP A 257 37.06 38.94 -15.75
N PRO A 258 37.46 38.13 -16.76
CA PRO A 258 38.19 36.89 -16.63
C PRO A 258 39.72 37.07 -16.72
N GLY A 259 40.47 36.17 -16.08
CA GLY A 259 41.93 36.20 -16.10
C GLY A 259 42.56 34.86 -15.76
N GLN A 260 43.31 34.34 -16.73
CA GLN A 260 44.06 33.08 -16.78
C GLN A 260 45.00 32.84 -15.59
N SER A 261 45.22 31.57 -15.20
CA SER A 261 46.57 30.97 -15.14
C SER A 261 46.51 29.45 -14.94
N ALA A 262 47.50 28.79 -15.51
CA ALA A 262 47.69 27.35 -15.64
C ALA A 262 48.40 26.71 -14.43
N TYR A 263 48.21 25.39 -14.22
CA TYR A 263 49.24 24.33 -14.25
C TYR A 263 48.82 23.06 -13.45
N VAL A 264 48.79 21.93 -14.18
CA VAL A 264 49.32 20.57 -13.86
C VAL A 264 48.81 19.79 -12.63
N THR A 265 48.35 18.55 -12.87
CA THR A 265 48.87 17.27 -12.30
C THR A 265 48.01 16.07 -12.81
N SER A 266 48.59 15.21 -13.65
CA SER A 266 49.06 13.84 -13.37
C SER A 266 48.00 12.74 -13.50
N ALA A 267 48.09 12.00 -14.61
CA ALA A 267 47.38 10.76 -14.91
C ALA A 267 47.91 9.58 -14.05
N GLY A 268 46.99 8.78 -13.51
CA GLY A 268 47.27 7.47 -12.89
C GLY A 268 46.90 6.31 -13.82
N PRO A 269 47.57 5.15 -13.72
CA PRO A 269 47.56 4.13 -14.78
C PRO A 269 46.42 3.11 -14.69
N SER A 270 46.05 2.64 -15.87
CA SER A 270 45.16 1.52 -16.18
C SER A 270 45.74 0.16 -15.77
N ALA A 271 44.92 -0.68 -15.13
CA ALA A 271 45.19 -2.11 -14.94
C ALA A 271 44.24 -2.96 -15.82
N GLN A 272 44.83 -3.96 -16.47
CA GLN A 272 44.27 -4.89 -17.45
C GLN A 272 43.31 -5.95 -16.86
N PRO A 273 42.51 -6.64 -17.71
CA PRO A 273 41.56 -7.68 -17.28
C PRO A 273 42.22 -9.05 -17.11
N ARG A 274 41.66 -9.89 -16.21
CA ARG A 274 42.00 -11.31 -16.08
C ARG A 274 41.08 -12.16 -16.96
N ALA A 275 41.69 -13.18 -17.56
CA ALA A 275 41.05 -14.32 -18.21
C ALA A 275 40.30 -15.21 -17.22
#